data_AF-A0A2N0XQ86-F1
#
_entry.id   AF-A0A2N0XQ86-F1
#
_cell.length_a   1.000
_cell.length_b   1.000
_cell.length_c   1.000
_cell.angle_alpha   90.00
_cell.angle_beta   90.00
_cell.angle_gamma   90.00
#
_symmetry.space_group_name_H-M   'P 1'
#
loop_
_entity.id
_entity.type
_entity.pdbx_description
1 polymer ?
#
loop_
_entity_poly.entity_id
_entity_poly.type
_entity_poly.pdbx_seq_one_letter_code
_entity_poly.pdbx_strand_id
1 'polypeptide(L)'
;MIIRYIAIFLVALSIGAYASFYATTGQVEAIKKAEYQKGLEKGSEVFRLAMSVDSAPLVEKSNLLARYTMCELDGVESDALATVLVLDALQLGTLTKQNQELVADTLQTTLSLHTKLDGKYSEQSVLNKVLVQYCEANLHVFGDC
;
A
#
# COMPACT_ATOMS: atom_id res chain seq x y z
N MET A 1 56.50 27.58 23.25
CA MET A 1 55.78 28.08 22.04
C MET A 1 55.28 26.92 21.17
N ILE A 2 56.12 25.95 20.83
CA ILE A 2 55.78 24.75 20.02
C ILE A 2 54.60 23.91 20.55
N ILE A 3 54.52 23.67 21.87
CA ILE A 3 53.46 22.84 22.47
C ILE A 3 52.06 23.43 22.27
N ARG A 4 51.92 24.76 22.25
CA ARG A 4 50.63 25.43 21.98
C ARG A 4 50.17 25.24 20.54
N TYR A 5 51.09 25.29 19.58
CA TYR A 5 50.75 25.07 18.17
C TYR A 5 50.36 23.62 17.88
N ILE A 6 51.00 22.66 18.54
CA ILE A 6 50.63 21.23 18.44
C ILE A 6 49.23 20.99 18.99
N ALA A 7 48.88 21.59 20.13
CA ALA A 7 47.54 21.46 20.71
C ALA A 7 46.45 22.06 19.80
N ILE A 8 46.69 23.25 19.22
CA ILE A 8 45.75 23.89 18.29
C ILE A 8 45.57 23.04 17.02
N PHE A 9 46.65 22.47 16.51
CA PHE A 9 46.61 21.61 15.34
C PHE A 9 45.78 20.33 15.61
N LEU A 10 45.98 19.68 16.76
CA LEU A 10 45.20 18.50 17.14
C LEU A 10 43.71 18.80 17.28
N VAL A 11 43.34 19.93 17.89
CA VAL A 11 41.93 20.34 18.02
C VAL A 11 41.32 20.62 16.65
N ALA A 12 42.02 21.34 15.76
CA ALA A 12 41.52 21.63 14.42
C ALA A 12 41.34 20.35 13.58
N LEU A 13 42.28 19.40 13.69
CA LEU A 13 42.25 18.14 12.98
C LEU A 13 41.11 17.24 13.50
N SER A 14 40.84 17.26 14.81
CA SER A 14 39.73 16.52 15.42
C SER A 14 38.37 17.05 14.97
N ILE A 15 38.21 18.38 14.91
CA ILE A 15 36.97 19.03 14.44
C ILE A 15 36.78 18.77 12.93
N GLY A 16 37.85 18.88 12.14
CA GLY A 16 37.80 18.58 10.70
C GLY A 16 37.45 17.13 10.40
N ALA A 17 38.01 16.18 11.16
CA ALA A 17 37.70 14.76 11.04
C ALA A 17 36.24 14.48 11.43
N TYR A 18 35.75 15.08 12.51
CA TYR A 18 34.36 14.92 12.96
C TYR A 18 33.36 15.48 11.94
N ALA A 19 33.60 16.68 11.42
CA ALA A 19 32.74 17.27 10.40
C ALA A 19 32.73 16.45 9.09
N SER A 20 33.89 15.93 8.67
CA SER A 20 34.00 15.10 7.47
C SER A 20 33.30 13.75 7.66
N PHE A 21 33.46 13.12 8.82
CA PHE A 21 32.74 11.90 9.17
C PHE A 21 31.23 12.14 9.17
N TYR A 22 30.75 13.20 9.81
CA TYR A 22 29.32 13.51 9.88
C TYR A 22 28.69 13.78 8.50
N ALA A 23 29.39 14.54 7.64
CA ALA A 23 28.93 14.82 6.29
C ALA A 23 28.89 13.55 5.42
N THR A 24 29.91 12.69 5.53
CA THR A 24 29.97 11.45 4.75
C THR A 24 28.98 10.41 5.24
N THR A 25 28.79 10.24 6.56
CA THR A 25 27.78 9.32 7.09
C THR A 25 26.37 9.74 6.73
N GLY A 26 26.05 11.04 6.81
CA GLY A 26 24.73 11.55 6.44
C GLY A 26 24.40 11.34 4.95
N GLN A 27 25.38 11.55 4.06
CA GLN A 27 25.18 11.30 2.63
C GLN A 27 25.05 9.82 2.30
N VAL A 28 25.87 8.95 2.91
CA VAL A 28 25.81 7.50 2.69
C VAL A 28 24.50 6.92 3.21
N GLU A 29 24.02 7.37 4.37
CA GLU A 29 22.77 6.90 4.96
C GLU A 29 21.54 7.35 4.13
N ALA A 30 21.56 8.58 3.60
CA ALA A 30 20.52 9.07 2.71
C ALA A 30 20.48 8.30 1.37
N ILE A 31 21.64 8.05 0.76
CA ILE A 31 21.73 7.27 -0.49
C ILE A 31 21.30 5.83 -0.27
N LYS A 32 21.79 5.19 0.80
CA LYS A 32 21.43 3.82 1.15
C LYS A 32 19.93 3.71 1.41
N LYS A 33 19.32 4.61 2.17
CA LYS A 33 17.89 4.57 2.44
C LYS A 33 17.06 4.75 1.17
N ALA A 34 17.42 5.70 0.32
CA ALA A 34 16.72 5.94 -0.95
C ALA A 34 16.86 4.76 -1.93
N GLU A 35 18.05 4.18 -2.05
CA GLU A 35 18.31 3.07 -2.97
C GLU A 35 17.66 1.77 -2.49
N TYR A 36 17.69 1.49 -1.18
CA TYR A 36 16.95 0.38 -0.59
C TYR A 36 15.44 0.54 -0.76
N GLN A 37 14.88 1.72 -0.49
CA GLN A 37 13.44 1.96 -0.71
C GLN A 37 13.06 1.78 -2.18
N LYS A 38 13.84 2.33 -3.11
CA LYS A 38 13.61 2.20 -4.55
C LYS A 38 13.72 0.75 -5.03
N GLY A 39 14.67 -0.02 -4.48
CA GLY A 39 14.78 -1.46 -4.73
C GLY A 39 13.57 -2.24 -4.23
N LEU A 40 13.05 -1.87 -3.06
CA LEU A 40 11.89 -2.50 -2.43
C LEU A 40 10.60 -2.18 -3.19
N GLU A 41 10.40 -0.92 -3.60
CA GLU A 41 9.29 -0.50 -4.47
C GLU A 41 9.31 -1.25 -5.80
N LYS A 42 10.49 -1.32 -6.45
CA LYS A 42 10.65 -2.06 -7.71
C LYS A 42 10.37 -3.56 -7.54
N GLY A 43 10.83 -4.17 -6.44
CA GLY A 43 10.54 -5.56 -6.12
C GLY A 43 9.05 -5.82 -5.87
N SER A 44 8.38 -4.90 -5.18
CA SER A 44 6.94 -4.93 -4.93
C SER A 44 6.13 -4.83 -6.22
N GLU A 45 6.49 -3.93 -7.13
CA GLU A 45 5.85 -3.80 -8.45
C GLU A 45 6.01 -5.07 -9.30
N VAL A 46 7.21 -5.65 -9.33
CA VAL A 46 7.46 -6.90 -10.06
C VAL A 46 6.66 -8.06 -9.46
N PHE A 47 6.55 -8.12 -8.13
CA PHE A 47 5.73 -9.12 -7.44
C PHE A 47 4.24 -8.97 -7.76
N ARG A 48 3.71 -7.73 -7.70
CA ARG A 48 2.33 -7.40 -8.10
C ARG A 48 2.02 -7.83 -9.53
N LEU A 49 2.97 -7.62 -10.44
CA LEU A 49 2.83 -7.97 -11.86
C LEU A 49 2.89 -9.49 -12.06
N ALA A 50 3.76 -10.20 -11.35
CA ALA A 50 3.88 -11.66 -11.48
C ALA A 50 2.60 -12.38 -11.04
N MET A 51 1.91 -11.85 -10.03
CA MET A 51 0.68 -12.44 -9.48
C MET A 51 -0.60 -11.96 -10.18
N SER A 52 -0.54 -11.02 -11.13
CA SER A 52 -1.74 -10.41 -11.73
C SER A 52 -2.58 -11.40 -12.55
N VAL A 53 -1.92 -12.27 -13.32
CA VAL A 53 -2.60 -13.18 -14.26
C VAL A 53 -3.50 -14.17 -13.54
N ASP A 54 -3.01 -14.74 -12.43
CA ASP A 54 -3.75 -15.75 -11.67
C ASP A 54 -4.76 -15.15 -10.68
N SER A 55 -4.58 -13.88 -10.30
CA SER A 55 -5.45 -13.19 -9.35
C SER A 55 -6.63 -12.48 -10.00
N ALA A 56 -6.51 -12.00 -11.23
CA ALA A 56 -7.61 -11.28 -11.90
C ALA A 56 -8.92 -12.10 -11.97
N PRO A 57 -8.91 -13.40 -12.34
CA PRO A 57 -10.12 -14.22 -12.32
C PRO A 57 -10.68 -14.45 -10.91
N LEU A 58 -9.84 -14.43 -9.88
CA LEU A 58 -10.26 -14.57 -8.49
C LEU A 58 -10.95 -13.30 -7.99
N VAL A 59 -10.39 -12.14 -8.30
CA VAL A 59 -11.01 -10.84 -7.99
C VAL A 59 -12.37 -10.72 -8.70
N GLU A 60 -12.43 -11.06 -9.99
CA GLU A 60 -13.68 -11.04 -10.78
C GLU A 60 -14.76 -11.95 -10.18
N LYS A 61 -14.40 -13.21 -9.87
CA LYS A 61 -15.33 -14.15 -9.24
C LYS A 61 -15.78 -13.69 -7.87
N SER A 62 -14.88 -13.11 -7.08
CA SER A 62 -15.21 -12.59 -5.76
C SER A 62 -16.20 -11.43 -5.85
N ASN A 63 -16.00 -10.48 -6.79
CA ASN A 63 -16.95 -9.41 -7.06
C ASN A 63 -18.32 -9.95 -7.52
N LEU A 64 -18.33 -10.91 -8.44
CA LEU A 64 -19.55 -11.53 -8.92
C LEU A 64 -20.34 -12.22 -7.79
N LEU A 65 -19.66 -13.04 -6.98
CA LEU A 65 -20.27 -13.74 -5.86
C LEU A 65 -20.74 -12.78 -4.77
N ALA A 66 -19.99 -11.70 -4.50
CA ALA A 66 -20.41 -10.67 -3.57
C ALA A 66 -21.71 -10.02 -4.04
N ARG A 67 -21.79 -9.61 -5.31
CA ARG A 67 -23.02 -9.05 -5.88
C ARG A 67 -24.19 -10.03 -5.84
N TYR A 68 -23.95 -11.28 -6.24
CA TYR A 68 -24.98 -12.31 -6.19
C TYR A 68 -25.51 -12.50 -4.76
N THR A 69 -24.61 -12.62 -3.79
CA THR A 69 -24.96 -12.75 -2.37
C THR A 69 -25.75 -11.53 -1.89
N MET A 70 -25.34 -10.32 -2.27
CA MET A 70 -26.06 -9.10 -1.91
C MET A 70 -27.46 -9.01 -2.52
N CYS A 71 -27.67 -9.55 -3.73
CA CYS A 71 -28.94 -9.44 -4.45
C CYS A 71 -29.92 -10.58 -4.14
N GLU A 72 -29.43 -11.81 -3.98
CA GLU A 72 -30.27 -13.02 -3.94
C GLU A 72 -30.45 -13.58 -2.53
N LEU A 73 -29.57 -13.22 -1.59
CA LEU A 73 -29.60 -13.72 -0.22
C LEU A 73 -29.87 -12.58 0.76
N ASP A 74 -30.73 -12.87 1.73
CA ASP A 74 -31.09 -11.95 2.82
C ASP A 74 -30.62 -12.46 4.18
N GLY A 75 -30.39 -11.53 5.10
CA GLY A 75 -30.01 -11.81 6.49
C GLY A 75 -28.54 -11.55 6.81
N VAL A 76 -28.19 -11.69 8.08
CA VAL A 76 -26.87 -11.35 8.63
C VAL A 76 -25.76 -12.22 8.04
N GLU A 77 -26.05 -13.50 7.77
CA GLU A 77 -25.09 -14.43 7.15
C GLU A 77 -24.77 -14.03 5.70
N SER A 78 -25.77 -13.53 4.96
CA SER A 78 -25.57 -12.98 3.61
C SER A 78 -24.71 -11.72 3.65
N ASP A 79 -25.01 -10.79 4.55
CA ASP A 79 -24.23 -9.56 4.74
C ASP A 79 -22.76 -9.88 5.09
N ALA A 80 -22.52 -10.86 5.97
CA ALA A 80 -21.19 -11.31 6.33
C ALA A 80 -20.45 -11.96 5.14
N LEU A 81 -21.12 -12.85 4.39
CA LEU A 81 -20.53 -13.52 3.23
C LEU A 81 -20.18 -12.52 2.13
N ALA A 82 -21.07 -11.58 1.82
CA ALA A 82 -20.80 -10.51 0.86
C ALA A 82 -19.63 -9.63 1.32
N THR A 83 -19.52 -9.36 2.61
CA THR A 83 -18.40 -8.60 3.19
C THR A 83 -17.08 -9.31 3.02
N VAL A 84 -17.01 -10.62 3.30
CA VAL A 84 -15.78 -11.41 3.11
C VAL A 84 -15.36 -11.41 1.64
N LEU A 85 -16.29 -11.63 0.72
CA LEU A 85 -16.00 -11.65 -0.72
C LEU A 85 -15.50 -10.28 -1.24
N VAL A 86 -16.06 -9.18 -0.74
CA VAL A 86 -15.55 -7.83 -1.07
C VAL A 86 -14.15 -7.62 -0.49
N LEU A 87 -13.90 -8.04 0.75
CA LEU A 87 -12.58 -7.92 1.36
C LEU A 87 -11.52 -8.74 0.61
N ASP A 88 -11.86 -9.95 0.17
CA ASP A 88 -10.98 -10.79 -0.64
C ASP A 88 -10.65 -10.12 -1.99
N ALA A 89 -11.65 -9.55 -2.67
CA ALA A 89 -11.46 -8.81 -3.91
C ALA A 89 -10.53 -7.60 -3.72
N LEU A 90 -10.75 -6.80 -2.67
CA LEU A 90 -9.94 -5.64 -2.35
C LEU A 90 -8.50 -6.05 -1.99
N GLN A 91 -8.32 -7.07 -1.15
CA GLN A 91 -6.99 -7.50 -0.74
C GLN A 91 -6.20 -8.06 -1.92
N LEU A 92 -6.81 -8.96 -2.71
CA LEU A 92 -6.18 -9.51 -3.90
C LEU A 92 -5.84 -8.41 -4.91
N GLY A 93 -6.76 -7.49 -5.20
CA GLY A 93 -6.51 -6.39 -6.13
C GLY A 93 -5.60 -5.27 -5.56
N THR A 94 -5.33 -5.25 -4.27
CA THR A 94 -4.25 -4.43 -3.67
C THR A 94 -2.89 -5.09 -3.86
N LEU A 95 -2.82 -6.42 -3.68
CA LEU A 95 -1.59 -7.19 -3.74
C LEU A 95 -1.12 -7.50 -5.17
N THR A 96 -1.96 -7.25 -6.17
CA THR A 96 -1.70 -7.61 -7.57
C THR A 96 -2.08 -6.48 -8.50
N LYS A 97 -1.47 -6.43 -9.69
CA LYS A 97 -1.80 -5.41 -10.68
C LYS A 97 -3.08 -5.80 -11.42
N GLN A 98 -4.13 -5.00 -11.29
CA GLN A 98 -5.41 -5.24 -11.97
C GLN A 98 -5.60 -4.29 -13.16
N ASN A 99 -6.45 -4.67 -14.12
CA ASN A 99 -6.83 -3.77 -15.21
C ASN A 99 -7.86 -2.73 -14.70
N GLN A 100 -8.02 -1.65 -15.46
CA GLN A 100 -8.90 -0.54 -15.05
C GLN A 100 -10.37 -0.96 -14.88
N GLU A 101 -10.86 -1.86 -15.73
CA GLU A 101 -12.23 -2.36 -15.66
C GLU A 101 -12.49 -3.11 -14.35
N LEU A 102 -11.61 -4.03 -13.98
CA LEU A 102 -11.73 -4.82 -12.77
C LEU A 102 -11.50 -3.98 -11.50
N VAL A 103 -10.68 -2.93 -11.60
CA VAL A 103 -10.54 -1.93 -10.53
C VAL A 103 -11.85 -1.18 -10.30
N ALA A 104 -12.47 -0.69 -11.38
CA ALA A 104 -13.76 0.00 -11.29
C ALA A 104 -14.88 -0.94 -10.79
N ASP A 105 -14.91 -2.18 -11.28
CA ASP A 105 -15.85 -3.21 -10.87
C ASP A 105 -15.75 -3.55 -9.37
N THR A 106 -14.52 -3.63 -8.85
CA THR A 106 -14.26 -3.88 -7.42
C THR A 106 -14.73 -2.69 -6.56
N LEU A 107 -14.46 -1.46 -7.01
CA LEU A 107 -14.96 -0.26 -6.33
C LEU A 107 -16.49 -0.20 -6.32
N GLN A 108 -17.12 -0.43 -7.47
CA GLN A 108 -18.57 -0.42 -7.58
C GLN A 108 -19.21 -1.45 -6.65
N THR A 109 -18.66 -2.67 -6.63
CA THR A 109 -19.13 -3.74 -5.75
C THR A 109 -18.98 -3.37 -4.28
N THR A 110 -17.85 -2.78 -3.91
CA THR A 110 -17.58 -2.32 -2.54
C THR A 110 -18.55 -1.22 -2.12
N LEU A 111 -18.83 -0.25 -3.01
CA LEU A 111 -19.78 0.83 -2.74
C LEU A 111 -21.22 0.31 -2.61
N SER A 112 -21.62 -0.67 -3.42
CA SER A 112 -22.92 -1.34 -3.27
C SER A 112 -23.04 -2.03 -1.91
N LEU A 113 -22.00 -2.74 -1.46
CA LEU A 113 -21.97 -3.35 -0.14
C LEU A 113 -22.04 -2.28 0.96
N HIS A 114 -21.23 -1.24 0.86
CA HIS A 114 -21.22 -0.15 1.83
C HIS A 114 -22.62 0.46 2.01
N THR A 115 -23.31 0.71 0.90
CA THR A 115 -24.69 1.21 0.89
C THR A 115 -25.67 0.20 1.51
N LYS A 116 -25.53 -1.10 1.21
CA LYS A 116 -26.40 -2.16 1.78
C LYS A 116 -26.24 -2.27 3.31
N LEU A 117 -25.04 -2.04 3.82
CA LEU A 117 -24.69 -2.15 5.23
C LEU A 117 -24.90 -0.84 6.01
N ASP A 118 -25.13 0.29 5.33
CA ASP A 118 -25.21 1.60 5.96
C ASP A 118 -26.29 1.63 7.06
N GLY A 119 -25.90 2.15 8.23
CA GLY A 119 -26.74 2.18 9.42
C GLY A 119 -27.07 0.82 10.07
N LYS A 120 -26.64 -0.32 9.51
CA LYS A 120 -26.94 -1.67 10.06
C LYS A 120 -25.92 -2.18 11.06
N TYR A 121 -24.63 -1.87 10.86
CA TYR A 121 -23.54 -2.39 11.69
C TYR A 121 -22.55 -1.28 12.04
N SER A 122 -22.16 -1.20 13.32
CA SER A 122 -21.20 -0.19 13.82
C SER A 122 -19.75 -0.42 13.38
N GLU A 123 -19.43 -1.59 12.82
CA GLU A 123 -18.07 -2.07 12.55
C GLU A 123 -17.62 -1.90 11.08
N GLN A 124 -18.32 -1.08 10.30
CA GLN A 124 -17.94 -0.72 8.92
C GLN A 124 -16.53 -0.09 8.79
N SER A 125 -15.88 0.25 9.90
CA SER A 125 -14.54 0.83 9.93
C SER A 125 -13.48 -0.06 9.26
N VAL A 126 -13.62 -1.39 9.30
CA VAL A 126 -12.64 -2.29 8.67
C VAL A 126 -12.76 -2.25 7.15
N LEU A 127 -13.98 -2.29 6.62
CA LEU A 127 -14.24 -2.19 5.18
C LEU A 127 -13.71 -0.87 4.61
N ASN A 128 -13.97 0.25 5.31
CA ASN A 128 -13.47 1.56 4.91
C ASN A 128 -11.94 1.62 4.90
N LYS A 129 -11.28 1.02 5.89
CA LYS A 129 -9.80 0.98 5.95
C LYS A 129 -9.21 0.23 4.74
N VAL A 130 -9.78 -0.93 4.40
CA VAL A 130 -9.30 -1.74 3.27
C VAL A 130 -9.61 -1.06 1.94
N LEU A 131 -10.76 -0.39 1.82
CA LEU A 131 -11.09 0.42 0.64
C LEU A 131 -10.10 1.56 0.41
N VAL A 132 -9.72 2.29 1.46
CA VAL A 132 -8.71 3.36 1.34
C VAL A 132 -7.37 2.80 0.84
N GLN A 133 -6.91 1.69 1.42
CA GLN A 133 -5.68 1.03 0.98
C GLN A 133 -5.74 0.57 -0.48
N TYR A 134 -6.90 0.06 -0.91
CA TYR A 134 -7.12 -0.34 -2.29
C TYR A 134 -7.04 0.85 -3.26
N CYS A 135 -7.65 1.98 -2.90
CA CYS A 135 -7.57 3.20 -3.68
C CYS A 135 -6.13 3.72 -3.78
N GLU A 136 -5.39 3.75 -2.67
CA GLU A 136 -3.98 4.17 -2.64
C GLU A 136 -3.11 3.28 -3.55
N ALA A 137 -3.28 1.96 -3.48
CA ALA A 137 -2.52 1.01 -4.29
C ALA A 137 -2.87 1.07 -5.80
N ASN A 138 -4.00 1.66 -6.14
CA ASN A 138 -4.49 1.82 -7.51
C ASN A 138 -4.60 3.29 -7.95
N LEU A 139 -3.94 4.22 -7.24
CA LEU A 139 -3.92 5.66 -7.56
C LEU A 139 -3.53 5.96 -9.01
N HIS A 140 -2.66 5.16 -9.63
CA HIS A 140 -2.28 5.29 -11.03
C HIS A 140 -3.45 5.11 -12.02
N VAL A 141 -4.54 4.44 -11.61
CA VAL A 141 -5.78 4.28 -12.37
C VAL A 141 -6.70 5.49 -12.20
N PHE A 142 -6.58 6.20 -11.07
CA PHE A 142 -7.42 7.36 -10.71
C PHE A 142 -6.71 8.71 -10.87
N GLY A 143 -5.40 8.70 -11.17
CA GLY A 143 -4.56 9.89 -11.34
C GLY A 143 -4.67 10.58 -12.70
N ASP A 144 -5.45 10.00 -13.63
CA ASP A 144 -5.93 10.67 -14.86
C ASP A 144 -7.38 11.18 -14.65
N CYS A 145 -7.64 11.86 -13.53
CA CYS A 145 -8.86 12.63 -13.27
C CYS A 145 -8.53 14.12 -13.12
#